data_AF-A0A9P4QHC9-F1
#
_entry.id   AF-A0A9P4QHC9-F1
#
_cell.length_a   1.000
_cell.length_b   1.000
_cell.length_c   1.000
_cell.angle_alpha   90.00
_cell.angle_beta   90.00
_cell.angle_gamma   90.00
#
_symmetry.space_group_name_H-M   'P 1'
#
loop_
_entity.id
_entity.type
_entity.pdbx_description
1 polymer ?
#
loop_
_entity_poly.entity_id
_entity_poly.type
_entity_poly.pdbx_seq_one_letter_code
_entity_poly.pdbx_strand_id
1 'polypeptide(L)'
;MRYGAPGHRLERYLCMTAQALRADVDFTYLPDHLTIYIDDAKNQTGHTRLIKGAGTDLGRWLDAHNVSKDVISDRITIEDGIYELDQIEKRTPAHSDWFLFFIYGLAGIGIAPFAYGARFVDLPLCFVLSAILGVMQLKLAPRNHLYSVLFEVMAAIVFSFLGRMIGSIRNMQGDRVFCYGAISEAAINLIQPGYWITNAILELMNRQITTSGSRLMYALVYAMLLAYGVTIGSSLYGVMDHDAVDSTVCENQISPFWNLFFVPFFSAQVGILGGAKWRQLPPMVLICFSMYSAFFFSQRLARGSFTVGATAGGIVMGLLGNSYARVGRKVEKVFEDFFARRHSPPPETDPNRSSKNSYVSDPENPVPGSTNGSSNGSNTPHIGYTCAAAIMVPSMIVLVPSGLANRGSHLAGILAAESIVRNTTGVPAFPAVGAEVFTAAFPIYVNVIQISLSISVGLSIGALVVYPFGKSRSWVMSW
;
A
#
# COMPACT_ATOMS: atom_id res chain seq x y z
N MET A 1 1.37 11.71 -8.03
CA MET A 1 0.58 10.75 -8.82
C MET A 1 1.37 9.49 -9.16
N ARG A 2 2.51 9.57 -9.87
CA ARG A 2 3.34 8.40 -10.23
C ARG A 2 3.78 7.51 -9.05
N TYR A 3 3.84 8.04 -7.83
CA TYR A 3 4.33 7.33 -6.64
C TYR A 3 3.23 6.82 -5.69
N GLY A 4 1.95 6.93 -6.05
CA GLY A 4 0.85 6.35 -5.26
C GLY A 4 0.29 7.26 -4.16
N ALA A 5 0.41 8.58 -4.31
CA ALA A 5 -0.16 9.53 -3.36
C ALA A 5 -1.71 9.49 -3.39
N PRO A 6 -2.38 9.57 -2.23
CA PRO A 6 -3.84 9.50 -2.16
C PRO A 6 -4.49 10.74 -2.79
N GLY A 7 -5.53 10.52 -3.58
CA GLY A 7 -6.19 11.57 -4.37
C GLY A 7 -6.92 12.60 -3.53
N HIS A 8 -7.57 12.18 -2.44
CA HIS A 8 -8.43 13.03 -1.60
C HIS A 8 -7.77 14.27 -1.01
N ARG A 9 -6.44 14.33 -0.93
CA ARG A 9 -5.70 15.51 -0.45
C ARG A 9 -4.82 16.14 -1.50
N LEU A 10 -4.56 15.45 -2.63
CA LEU A 10 -3.56 15.87 -3.60
C LEU A 10 -3.86 17.27 -4.13
N GLU A 11 -5.13 17.54 -4.49
CA GLU A 11 -5.59 18.85 -4.95
C GLU A 11 -5.35 19.96 -3.92
N ARG A 12 -5.68 19.70 -2.65
CA ARG A 12 -5.44 20.67 -1.56
C ARG A 12 -3.95 20.94 -1.35
N TYR A 13 -3.09 19.94 -1.48
CA TYR A 13 -1.64 20.13 -1.39
C TYR A 13 -1.08 20.93 -2.56
N LEU A 14 -1.57 20.67 -3.77
CA LEU A 14 -1.16 21.41 -4.96
C LEU A 14 -1.60 22.88 -4.86
N CYS A 15 -2.82 23.15 -4.40
CA CYS A 15 -3.30 24.50 -4.13
C CYS A 15 -2.43 25.23 -3.09
N MET A 16 -2.08 24.57 -1.98
CA MET A 16 -1.16 25.13 -0.97
C MET A 16 0.23 25.42 -1.54
N THR A 17 0.71 24.56 -2.44
CA THR A 17 2.01 24.75 -3.10
C THR A 17 1.96 25.92 -4.08
N ALA A 18 0.89 26.04 -4.87
CA ALA A 18 0.68 27.17 -5.78
C ALA A 18 0.60 28.50 -5.03
N GLN A 19 -0.09 28.53 -3.88
CA GLN A 19 -0.14 29.70 -3.00
C GLN A 19 1.25 30.07 -2.45
N ALA A 20 2.05 29.10 -2.04
CA ALA A 20 3.42 29.34 -1.58
C ALA A 20 4.31 29.89 -2.71
N LEU A 21 4.11 29.41 -3.93
CA LEU A 21 4.81 29.86 -5.14
C LEU A 21 4.25 31.17 -5.73
N ARG A 22 3.16 31.71 -5.17
CA ARG A 22 2.43 32.89 -5.68
C ARG A 22 2.01 32.75 -7.14
N ALA A 23 1.55 31.56 -7.53
CA ALA A 23 1.06 31.27 -8.86
C ALA A 23 -0.46 31.06 -8.85
N ASP A 24 -1.16 31.70 -9.79
CA ASP A 24 -2.61 31.54 -9.99
C ASP A 24 -2.87 30.28 -10.82
N VAL A 25 -3.13 29.17 -10.12
CA VAL A 25 -3.27 27.85 -10.72
C VAL A 25 -4.43 27.09 -10.12
N ASP A 26 -5.31 26.58 -10.98
CA ASP A 26 -6.39 25.69 -10.63
C ASP A 26 -6.05 24.23 -10.98
N PHE A 27 -6.51 23.32 -10.13
CA PHE A 27 -6.24 21.90 -10.25
C PHE A 27 -7.54 21.12 -10.35
N THR A 28 -7.64 20.22 -11.33
CA THR A 28 -8.72 19.23 -11.40
C THR A 28 -8.11 17.84 -11.43
N TYR A 29 -8.41 17.04 -10.42
CA TYR A 29 -7.89 15.69 -10.29
C TYR A 29 -8.91 14.63 -10.67
N LEU A 30 -8.52 13.79 -11.63
CA LEU A 30 -9.22 12.58 -12.05
C LEU A 30 -8.27 11.37 -11.84
N PRO A 31 -8.77 10.12 -11.77
CA PRO A 31 -7.99 8.99 -11.30
C PRO A 31 -6.63 8.78 -11.96
N ASP A 32 -6.58 9.00 -13.28
CA ASP A 32 -5.40 8.76 -14.12
C ASP A 32 -4.74 10.04 -14.62
N HIS A 33 -5.35 11.19 -14.36
CA HIS A 33 -4.84 12.47 -14.85
C HIS A 33 -5.15 13.64 -13.92
N LEU A 34 -4.17 14.53 -13.80
CA LEU A 34 -4.31 15.85 -13.21
C LEU A 34 -4.32 16.87 -14.34
N THR A 35 -5.39 17.65 -14.40
CA THR A 35 -5.45 18.83 -15.24
C THR A 35 -5.01 20.02 -14.41
N ILE A 36 -4.01 20.73 -14.90
CA ILE A 36 -3.51 21.99 -14.32
C ILE A 36 -3.94 23.10 -15.25
N TYR A 37 -4.65 24.10 -14.72
CA TYR A 37 -5.00 25.32 -15.42
C TYR A 37 -4.18 26.46 -14.83
N ILE A 38 -3.28 27.04 -15.61
CA ILE A 38 -2.46 28.17 -15.21
C ILE A 38 -3.05 29.41 -15.86
N ASP A 39 -3.46 30.39 -15.05
CA ASP A 39 -3.98 31.65 -15.54
C ASP A 39 -2.84 32.68 -15.63
N ASP A 40 -2.62 33.23 -16.82
CA ASP A 40 -1.72 34.37 -17.02
C ASP A 40 -2.53 35.64 -17.24
N ALA A 41 -2.87 36.30 -16.13
CA ALA A 41 -3.63 37.54 -16.13
C ALA A 41 -2.95 38.66 -16.93
N LYS A 42 -1.61 38.64 -17.08
CA LYS A 42 -0.87 39.67 -17.81
C LYS A 42 -1.04 39.53 -19.32
N ASN A 43 -1.09 38.31 -19.83
CA ASN A 43 -1.24 38.04 -21.26
C ASN A 43 -2.68 37.70 -21.67
N GLN A 44 -3.63 37.62 -20.73
CA GLN A 44 -5.01 37.19 -20.98
C GLN A 44 -5.07 35.80 -21.65
N THR A 45 -4.13 34.93 -21.28
CA THR A 45 -4.00 33.58 -21.82
C THR A 45 -4.02 32.56 -20.70
N GLY A 46 -4.86 31.53 -20.83
CA GLY A 46 -4.86 30.36 -19.95
C GLY A 46 -4.12 29.20 -20.60
N HIS A 47 -3.23 28.54 -19.84
CA HIS A 47 -2.56 27.32 -20.29
C HIS A 47 -3.06 26.12 -19.49
N THR A 48 -3.62 25.14 -20.21
CA THR A 48 -4.05 23.87 -19.61
C THR A 48 -3.03 22.79 -19.90
N ARG A 49 -2.53 22.11 -18.86
CA ARG A 49 -1.63 20.97 -18.98
C ARG A 49 -2.25 19.73 -18.35
N LEU A 50 -2.30 18.65 -19.14
CA LEU A 50 -2.73 17.34 -18.68
C LEU A 50 -1.50 16.51 -18.28
N ILE A 51 -1.47 16.06 -17.02
CA ILE A 51 -0.41 15.19 -16.50
C ILE A 51 -1.02 13.82 -16.22
N LYS A 52 -0.50 12.77 -16.85
CA LYS A 52 -0.87 11.38 -16.54
C LYS A 52 0.15 10.75 -15.60
N GLY A 53 -0.32 9.90 -14.69
CA GLY A 53 0.59 9.11 -13.87
C GLY A 53 -0.13 8.17 -12.91
N ALA A 54 0.19 6.88 -13.00
CA ALA A 54 -0.22 5.84 -12.07
C ALA A 54 1.00 5.00 -11.71
N GLY A 55 1.11 4.59 -10.45
CA GLY A 55 2.22 3.81 -9.94
C GLY A 55 2.30 3.89 -8.41
N THR A 56 3.15 3.05 -7.83
CA THR A 56 3.33 2.94 -6.38
C THR A 56 4.81 2.83 -6.06
N ASP A 57 5.37 3.84 -5.40
CA ASP A 57 6.73 3.83 -4.87
C ASP A 57 6.74 4.66 -3.59
N LEU A 58 6.62 3.99 -2.45
CA LEU A 58 6.50 4.62 -1.13
C LEU A 58 7.76 5.43 -0.78
N GLY A 59 8.93 4.97 -1.24
CA GLY A 59 10.22 5.62 -1.01
C GLY A 59 10.32 6.95 -1.75
N ARG A 60 10.08 6.95 -3.06
CA ARG A 60 10.08 8.17 -3.88
C ARG A 60 8.95 9.11 -3.53
N TRP A 61 7.81 8.59 -3.09
CA TRP A 61 6.72 9.41 -2.61
C TRP A 61 7.15 10.25 -1.41
N LEU A 62 7.80 9.64 -0.41
CA LEU A 62 8.29 10.41 0.75
C LEU A 62 9.31 11.46 0.34
N ASP A 63 10.24 11.11 -0.55
CA ASP A 63 11.26 12.04 -1.03
C ASP A 63 10.62 13.25 -1.73
N ALA A 64 9.72 13.01 -2.69
CA ALA A 64 9.00 14.08 -3.37
C ALA A 64 8.16 14.94 -2.41
N HIS A 65 7.58 14.33 -1.37
CA HIS A 65 6.85 15.07 -0.35
C HIS A 65 7.77 15.98 0.49
N ASN A 66 8.99 15.53 0.81
CA ASN A 66 9.95 16.33 1.55
C ASN A 66 10.45 17.53 0.74
N VAL A 67 10.79 17.32 -0.53
CA VAL A 67 11.19 18.42 -1.43
C VAL A 67 10.09 19.48 -1.49
N SER A 68 8.85 19.06 -1.73
CA SER A 68 7.69 19.97 -1.74
C SER A 68 7.57 20.76 -0.43
N LYS A 69 7.73 20.10 0.72
CA LYS A 69 7.65 20.77 2.03
C LYS A 69 8.80 21.74 2.26
N ASP A 70 10.01 21.42 1.81
CA ASP A 70 11.17 22.28 1.98
C ASP A 70 11.07 23.53 1.07
N VAL A 71 10.56 23.39 -0.17
CA VAL A 71 10.23 24.53 -1.04
C VAL A 71 9.17 25.43 -0.38
N ILE A 72 8.08 24.84 0.10
CA ILE A 72 6.99 25.61 0.73
C ILE A 72 7.42 26.29 2.04
N SER A 73 8.38 25.70 2.75
CA SER A 73 8.92 26.27 3.99
C SER A 73 10.05 27.28 3.74
N ASP A 74 10.31 27.63 2.47
CA ASP A 74 11.37 28.54 2.03
C ASP A 74 12.77 28.13 2.52
N ARG A 75 13.00 26.80 2.60
CA ARG A 75 14.29 26.21 3.02
C ARG A 75 15.23 25.95 1.85
N ILE A 76 14.65 25.65 0.69
CA ILE A 76 15.35 25.40 -0.57
C ILE A 76 14.71 26.26 -1.65
N THR A 77 15.50 26.66 -2.64
CA THR A 77 15.01 27.45 -3.78
C THR A 77 14.13 26.59 -4.70
N ILE A 78 13.36 27.24 -5.59
CA ILE A 78 12.51 26.54 -6.55
C ILE A 78 13.37 25.75 -7.53
N GLU A 79 14.49 26.33 -7.97
CA GLU A 79 15.45 25.73 -8.89
C GLU A 79 16.08 24.46 -8.29
N ASP A 80 16.52 24.52 -7.03
CA ASP A 80 17.05 23.36 -6.32
C ASP A 80 15.98 22.28 -6.14
N GLY A 81 14.74 22.69 -5.82
CA GLY A 81 13.62 21.77 -5.70
C GLY A 81 13.29 21.04 -7.02
N ILE A 82 13.35 21.73 -8.15
CA ILE A 82 13.18 21.13 -9.48
C ILE A 82 14.31 20.13 -9.76
N TYR A 83 15.55 20.50 -9.46
CA TYR A 83 16.70 19.63 -9.62
C TYR A 83 16.59 18.35 -8.77
N GLU A 84 16.21 18.46 -7.50
CA GLU A 84 16.02 17.30 -6.63
C GLU A 84 14.87 16.39 -7.11
N LEU A 85 13.76 16.96 -7.59
CA LEU A 85 12.65 16.19 -8.15
C LEU A 85 13.06 15.41 -9.41
N ASP A 86 13.83 16.02 -10.31
CA ASP A 86 14.35 15.37 -11.51
C ASP A 86 15.32 14.22 -11.15
N GLN A 87 16.14 14.40 -10.11
CA GLN A 87 17.00 13.35 -9.59
C GLN A 87 16.19 12.18 -8.98
N ILE A 88 15.09 12.46 -8.29
CA ILE A 88 14.20 11.42 -7.74
C ILE A 88 13.53 10.62 -8.87
N GLU A 89 13.16 11.28 -9.97
CA GLU A 89 12.59 10.62 -11.14
C GLU A 89 13.60 9.69 -11.82
N LYS A 90 14.85 10.17 -12.02
CA LYS A 90 15.92 9.44 -12.71
C LYS A 90 16.54 8.30 -11.90
N ARG A 91 16.28 8.20 -10.60
CA ARG A 91 16.81 7.10 -9.77
C ARG A 91 16.39 5.73 -10.32
N THR A 92 17.32 4.79 -10.30
CA THR A 92 17.06 3.39 -10.61
C THR A 92 16.21 2.74 -9.51
N PRO A 93 15.47 1.65 -9.81
CA PRO A 93 14.75 0.89 -8.79
C PRO A 93 15.71 0.45 -7.67
N ALA A 94 15.28 0.57 -6.43
CA ALA A 94 16.12 0.31 -5.25
C ALA A 94 16.52 -1.17 -5.10
N HIS A 95 15.79 -2.07 -5.73
CA HIS A 95 15.94 -3.52 -5.60
C HIS A 95 16.05 -4.17 -6.98
N SER A 96 16.85 -5.23 -7.07
CA SER A 96 16.97 -6.03 -8.29
C SER A 96 15.75 -6.95 -8.47
N ASP A 97 15.42 -7.27 -9.72
CA ASP A 97 14.27 -8.13 -10.04
C ASP A 97 14.35 -9.51 -9.35
N TRP A 98 15.55 -10.10 -9.27
CA TRP A 98 15.77 -11.39 -8.60
C TRP A 98 15.50 -11.35 -7.11
N PHE A 99 15.95 -10.28 -6.44
CA PHE A 99 15.61 -10.06 -5.04
C PHE A 99 14.11 -9.91 -4.88
N LEU A 100 13.46 -9.19 -5.81
CA LEU A 100 12.02 -8.98 -5.75
C LEU A 100 11.25 -10.30 -5.92
N PHE A 101 11.64 -11.19 -6.85
CA PHE A 101 11.04 -12.53 -6.98
C PHE A 101 11.12 -13.34 -5.68
N PHE A 102 12.26 -13.26 -5.00
CA PHE A 102 12.43 -13.91 -3.71
C PHE A 102 11.50 -13.31 -2.64
N ILE A 103 11.37 -11.98 -2.59
CA ILE A 103 10.44 -11.29 -1.68
C ILE A 103 8.98 -11.64 -1.97
N TYR A 104 8.59 -11.77 -3.24
CA TYR A 104 7.26 -12.27 -3.63
C TYR A 104 6.99 -13.65 -3.04
N GLY A 105 7.94 -14.59 -3.14
CA GLY A 105 7.83 -15.91 -2.50
C GLY A 105 7.71 -15.83 -0.98
N LEU A 106 8.54 -15.01 -0.32
CA LEU A 106 8.46 -14.81 1.13
C LEU A 106 7.14 -14.15 1.56
N ALA A 107 6.56 -13.28 0.73
CA ALA A 107 5.26 -12.67 1.00
C ALA A 107 4.15 -13.74 1.00
N GLY A 108 4.21 -14.72 0.09
CA GLY A 108 3.31 -15.87 0.07
C GLY A 108 3.37 -16.69 1.36
N ILE A 109 4.58 -17.02 1.84
CA ILE A 109 4.79 -17.68 3.14
C ILE A 109 4.21 -16.83 4.28
N GLY A 110 4.43 -15.52 4.22
CA GLY A 110 4.01 -14.59 5.27
C GLY A 110 2.51 -14.54 5.48
N ILE A 111 1.73 -14.46 4.39
CA ILE A 111 0.28 -14.28 4.50
C ILE A 111 -0.49 -15.59 4.75
N ALA A 112 0.01 -16.70 4.23
CA ALA A 112 -0.73 -17.96 4.19
C ALA A 112 -1.27 -18.43 5.57
N PRO A 113 -0.51 -18.38 6.68
CA PRO A 113 -0.97 -18.85 7.98
C PRO A 113 -2.12 -18.02 8.58
N PHE A 114 -2.02 -16.69 8.57
CA PHE A 114 -2.93 -15.85 9.33
C PHE A 114 -4.16 -15.40 8.55
N ALA A 115 -4.08 -15.33 7.21
CA ALA A 115 -5.20 -14.95 6.36
C ALA A 115 -5.98 -16.16 5.87
N TYR A 116 -5.28 -17.25 5.51
CA TYR A 116 -5.86 -18.41 4.82
C TYR A 116 -5.79 -19.73 5.63
N GLY A 117 -5.25 -19.69 6.85
CA GLY A 117 -5.19 -20.86 7.73
C GLY A 117 -4.26 -21.97 7.23
N ALA A 118 -3.22 -21.62 6.47
CA ALA A 118 -2.28 -22.59 5.90
C ALA A 118 -1.61 -23.48 6.96
N ARG A 119 -1.26 -24.70 6.57
CA ARG A 119 -0.40 -25.60 7.37
C ARG A 119 1.06 -25.35 7.06
N PHE A 120 1.96 -25.77 7.94
CA PHE A 120 3.41 -25.67 7.70
C PHE A 120 3.85 -26.40 6.42
N VAL A 121 3.14 -27.48 6.07
CA VAL A 121 3.38 -28.29 4.86
C VAL A 121 3.04 -27.52 3.57
N ASP A 122 2.12 -26.55 3.63
CA ASP A 122 1.68 -25.76 2.48
C ASP A 122 2.66 -24.61 2.13
N LEU A 123 3.47 -24.15 3.11
CA LEU A 123 4.32 -22.95 2.97
C LEU A 123 5.34 -23.00 1.81
N PRO A 124 6.05 -24.11 1.54
CA PRO A 124 6.97 -24.16 0.41
C PRO A 124 6.27 -23.98 -0.94
N LEU A 125 5.03 -24.46 -1.06
CA LEU A 125 4.26 -24.31 -2.29
C LEU A 125 3.72 -22.89 -2.44
N CYS A 126 3.30 -22.25 -1.35
CA CYS A 126 2.97 -20.84 -1.34
C CYS A 126 4.16 -19.99 -1.80
N PHE A 127 5.38 -20.31 -1.37
CA PHE A 127 6.59 -19.63 -1.82
C PHE A 127 6.78 -19.75 -3.34
N VAL A 128 6.66 -20.95 -3.89
CA VAL A 128 6.88 -21.20 -5.32
C VAL A 128 5.83 -20.48 -6.16
N LEU A 129 4.54 -20.60 -5.82
CA LEU A 129 3.47 -19.95 -6.60
C LEU A 129 3.53 -18.43 -6.51
N SER A 130 3.82 -17.87 -5.32
CA SER A 130 3.99 -16.42 -5.19
C SER A 130 5.26 -15.92 -5.90
N ALA A 131 6.35 -16.70 -5.95
CA ALA A 131 7.52 -16.35 -6.75
C ALA A 131 7.21 -16.36 -8.26
N ILE A 132 6.42 -17.32 -8.74
CA ILE A 132 5.91 -17.35 -10.13
C ILE A 132 5.10 -16.10 -10.42
N LEU A 133 4.25 -15.68 -9.48
CA LEU A 133 3.51 -14.42 -9.59
C LEU A 133 4.47 -13.23 -9.79
N GLY A 134 5.54 -13.13 -9.00
CA GLY A 134 6.53 -12.06 -9.15
C GLY A 134 7.15 -12.03 -10.56
N VAL A 135 7.46 -13.20 -11.13
CA VAL A 135 7.97 -13.31 -12.52
C VAL A 135 6.92 -12.82 -13.52
N MET A 136 5.67 -13.25 -13.37
CA MET A 136 4.60 -12.83 -14.26
C MET A 136 4.36 -11.30 -14.17
N GLN A 137 4.38 -10.73 -12.97
CA GLN A 137 4.13 -9.30 -12.75
C GLN A 137 5.28 -8.40 -13.25
N LEU A 138 6.53 -8.77 -12.98
CA LEU A 138 7.68 -7.89 -13.24
C LEU A 138 8.32 -8.11 -14.61
N LYS A 139 8.24 -9.32 -15.19
CA LYS A 139 8.85 -9.65 -16.49
C LYS A 139 7.86 -9.84 -17.61
N LEU A 140 6.69 -10.42 -17.34
CA LEU A 140 5.73 -10.77 -18.40
C LEU A 140 4.72 -9.64 -18.66
N ALA A 141 4.11 -9.08 -17.61
CA ALA A 141 3.13 -8.00 -17.73
C ALA A 141 3.65 -6.76 -18.49
N PRO A 142 4.86 -6.22 -18.24
CA PRO A 142 5.34 -5.02 -18.95
C PRO A 142 5.77 -5.28 -20.40
N ARG A 143 5.86 -6.54 -20.86
CA ARG A 143 6.30 -6.84 -22.23
C ARG A 143 5.25 -6.54 -23.29
N ASN A 144 3.96 -6.62 -22.94
CA ASN A 144 2.88 -6.40 -23.89
C ASN A 144 1.66 -5.85 -23.17
N HIS A 145 1.06 -4.81 -23.75
CA HIS A 145 -0.16 -4.18 -23.24
C HIS A 145 -1.31 -5.19 -23.04
N LEU A 146 -1.46 -6.16 -23.95
CA LEU A 146 -2.50 -7.20 -23.81
C LEU A 146 -2.28 -8.06 -22.56
N TYR A 147 -1.03 -8.41 -22.27
CA TYR A 147 -0.69 -9.16 -21.06
C TYR A 147 -0.97 -8.34 -19.80
N SER A 148 -0.64 -7.04 -19.78
CA SER A 148 -0.93 -6.19 -18.61
C SER A 148 -2.42 -6.01 -18.31
N VAL A 149 -3.30 -6.08 -19.32
CA VAL A 149 -4.75 -5.91 -19.14
C VAL A 149 -5.43 -7.19 -18.63
N LEU A 150 -4.90 -8.37 -19.01
CA LEU A 150 -5.47 -9.68 -18.65
C LEU A 150 -4.66 -10.41 -17.58
N PHE A 151 -3.57 -9.82 -17.11
CA PHE A 151 -2.58 -10.46 -16.25
C PHE A 151 -3.23 -11.13 -15.04
N GLU A 152 -4.19 -10.46 -14.43
CA GLU A 152 -4.82 -10.90 -13.20
C GLU A 152 -5.78 -12.07 -13.38
N VAL A 153 -6.54 -12.05 -14.46
CA VAL A 153 -7.39 -13.18 -14.84
C VAL A 153 -6.53 -14.39 -15.14
N MET A 154 -5.47 -14.21 -15.93
CA MET A 154 -4.56 -15.29 -16.30
C MET A 154 -3.84 -15.87 -15.07
N ALA A 155 -3.36 -15.01 -14.16
CA ALA A 155 -2.76 -15.41 -12.91
C ALA A 155 -3.74 -16.19 -12.02
N ALA A 156 -4.98 -15.71 -11.88
CA ALA A 156 -6.02 -16.41 -11.12
C ALA A 156 -6.33 -17.80 -11.70
N ILE A 157 -6.45 -17.93 -13.03
CA ILE A 157 -6.65 -19.22 -13.70
C ILE A 157 -5.49 -20.17 -13.38
N VAL A 158 -4.25 -19.72 -13.56
CA VAL A 158 -3.05 -20.55 -13.34
C VAL A 158 -2.93 -20.98 -11.88
N PHE A 159 -3.08 -20.07 -10.92
CA PHE A 159 -2.91 -20.40 -9.50
C PHE A 159 -4.06 -21.20 -8.92
N SER A 160 -5.29 -21.02 -9.40
CA SER A 160 -6.41 -21.88 -9.01
C SER A 160 -6.29 -23.28 -9.62
N PHE A 161 -5.87 -23.40 -10.87
CA PHE A 161 -5.59 -24.69 -11.51
C PHE A 161 -4.47 -25.44 -10.77
N LEU A 162 -3.30 -24.80 -10.58
CA LEU A 162 -2.17 -25.40 -9.89
C LEU A 162 -2.47 -25.67 -8.42
N GLY A 163 -3.17 -24.77 -7.74
CA GLY A 163 -3.57 -24.94 -6.35
C GLY A 163 -4.49 -26.14 -6.17
N ARG A 164 -5.49 -26.30 -7.04
CA ARG A 164 -6.41 -27.45 -6.98
C ARG A 164 -5.68 -28.74 -7.35
N MET A 165 -4.81 -28.71 -8.35
CA MET A 165 -3.95 -29.84 -8.72
C MET A 165 -3.12 -30.33 -7.55
N ILE A 166 -2.42 -29.43 -6.87
CA ILE A 166 -1.54 -29.78 -5.75
C ILE A 166 -2.36 -30.19 -4.51
N GLY A 167 -3.50 -29.54 -4.26
CA GLY A 167 -4.40 -29.87 -3.17
C GLY A 167 -5.10 -31.24 -3.30
N SER A 168 -5.19 -31.77 -4.52
CA SER A 168 -5.75 -33.12 -4.77
C SER A 168 -4.76 -34.26 -4.51
N ILE A 169 -3.48 -33.97 -4.24
CA ILE A 169 -2.47 -34.99 -3.96
C ILE A 169 -2.79 -35.69 -2.63
N ARG A 170 -2.92 -37.03 -2.69
CA ARG A 170 -3.21 -37.89 -1.54
C ARG A 170 -1.95 -38.59 -1.02
N ASN A 171 -1.89 -38.77 0.29
CA ASN A 171 -0.85 -39.60 0.91
C ASN A 171 -1.20 -41.10 0.82
N MET A 172 -0.27 -41.97 1.22
CA MET A 172 -0.49 -43.43 1.31
C MET A 172 -1.68 -43.82 2.22
N GLN A 173 -2.09 -42.94 3.14
CA GLN A 173 -3.21 -43.14 4.06
C GLN A 173 -4.57 -42.67 3.49
N GLY A 174 -4.59 -42.08 2.29
CA GLY A 174 -5.81 -41.58 1.63
C GLY A 174 -6.15 -40.12 1.94
N ASP A 175 -5.47 -39.48 2.90
CA ASP A 175 -5.69 -38.08 3.29
C ASP A 175 -5.03 -37.08 2.32
N ARG A 176 -5.63 -35.90 2.19
CA ARG A 176 -5.11 -34.79 1.38
C ARG A 176 -3.94 -34.09 2.08
N VAL A 177 -2.77 -34.13 1.43
CA VAL A 177 -1.51 -33.60 2.01
C VAL A 177 -1.51 -32.08 2.05
N PHE A 178 -2.05 -31.45 1.01
CA PHE A 178 -1.95 -30.00 0.78
C PHE A 178 -3.31 -29.31 0.79
N CYS A 179 -3.34 -28.07 1.27
CA CYS A 179 -4.58 -27.30 1.34
C CYS A 179 -4.70 -26.41 0.11
N TYR A 180 -5.66 -26.72 -0.75
CA TYR A 180 -5.93 -25.96 -1.97
C TYR A 180 -6.18 -24.47 -1.68
N GLY A 181 -7.10 -24.15 -0.76
CA GLY A 181 -7.47 -22.76 -0.45
C GLY A 181 -6.29 -21.90 -0.01
N ALA A 182 -5.45 -22.42 0.90
CA ALA A 182 -4.26 -21.69 1.35
C ALA A 182 -3.24 -21.43 0.25
N ILE A 183 -3.00 -22.42 -0.62
CA ILE A 183 -1.97 -22.34 -1.67
C ILE A 183 -2.40 -21.39 -2.79
N SER A 184 -3.65 -21.50 -3.27
CA SER A 184 -4.14 -20.63 -4.34
C SER A 184 -4.31 -19.19 -3.85
N GLU A 185 -4.89 -19.00 -2.66
CA GLU A 185 -5.21 -17.65 -2.17
C GLU A 185 -3.96 -16.89 -1.72
N ALA A 186 -2.95 -17.55 -1.16
CA ALA A 186 -1.67 -16.90 -0.83
C ALA A 186 -0.95 -16.34 -2.07
N ALA A 187 -1.06 -17.03 -3.22
CA ALA A 187 -0.53 -16.55 -4.49
C ALA A 187 -1.36 -15.38 -5.02
N ILE A 188 -2.68 -15.53 -5.09
CA ILE A 188 -3.60 -14.52 -5.67
C ILE A 188 -3.62 -13.22 -4.84
N ASN A 189 -3.39 -13.30 -3.53
CA ASN A 189 -3.45 -12.17 -2.61
C ASN A 189 -2.70 -10.90 -3.09
N LEU A 190 -1.48 -11.06 -3.61
CA LEU A 190 -0.63 -9.92 -3.95
C LEU A 190 -1.16 -9.11 -5.14
N ILE A 191 -2.09 -9.66 -5.91
CA ILE A 191 -2.75 -9.00 -7.03
C ILE A 191 -4.04 -8.29 -6.58
N GLN A 192 -4.61 -8.64 -5.42
CA GLN A 192 -5.92 -8.14 -5.03
C GLN A 192 -5.92 -6.61 -4.84
N PRO A 193 -6.94 -5.89 -5.34
CA PRO A 193 -6.96 -4.42 -5.35
C PRO A 193 -7.38 -3.83 -3.99
N GLY A 194 -6.91 -4.40 -2.87
CA GLY A 194 -7.39 -4.04 -1.53
C GLY A 194 -7.11 -2.58 -1.15
N TYR A 195 -5.91 -2.09 -1.48
CA TYR A 195 -5.54 -0.69 -1.30
C TYR A 195 -6.42 0.25 -2.14
N TRP A 196 -6.65 -0.10 -3.41
CA TRP A 196 -7.44 0.70 -4.35
C TRP A 196 -8.89 0.85 -3.91
N ILE A 197 -9.51 -0.24 -3.43
CA ILE A 197 -10.89 -0.22 -2.92
C ILE A 197 -10.98 0.66 -1.67
N THR A 198 -10.07 0.48 -0.71
CA THR A 198 -10.06 1.27 0.53
C THR A 198 -9.85 2.75 0.23
N ASN A 199 -8.89 3.08 -0.65
CA ASN A 199 -8.65 4.47 -1.05
C ASN A 199 -9.82 5.07 -1.81
N ALA A 200 -10.52 4.30 -2.67
CA ALA A 200 -11.72 4.76 -3.34
C ALA A 200 -12.83 5.10 -2.33
N ILE A 201 -13.08 4.25 -1.32
CA ILE A 201 -14.09 4.55 -0.29
C ILE A 201 -13.67 5.74 0.58
N LEU A 202 -12.39 5.88 0.92
CA LEU A 202 -11.87 7.07 1.61
C LEU A 202 -12.10 8.36 0.80
N GLU A 203 -11.87 8.32 -0.51
CA GLU A 203 -12.18 9.44 -1.41
C GLU A 203 -13.69 9.73 -1.47
N LEU A 204 -14.53 8.70 -1.45
CA LEU A 204 -15.99 8.84 -1.42
C LEU A 204 -16.46 9.54 -0.15
N MET A 205 -15.94 9.12 1.01
CA MET A 205 -16.23 9.72 2.31
C MET A 205 -15.79 11.19 2.40
N ASN A 206 -14.73 11.54 1.67
CA ASN A 206 -14.24 12.92 1.55
C ASN A 206 -14.94 13.74 0.44
N ARG A 207 -16.09 13.27 -0.07
CA ARG A 207 -16.93 13.93 -1.09
C ARG A 207 -16.29 14.05 -2.48
N GLN A 208 -15.28 13.25 -2.81
CA GLN A 208 -14.72 13.17 -4.17
C GLN A 208 -15.43 12.09 -5.01
N ILE A 209 -16.68 12.36 -5.37
CA ILE A 209 -17.59 11.34 -5.95
C ILE A 209 -17.12 10.84 -7.32
N THR A 210 -16.73 11.73 -8.24
CA THR A 210 -16.38 11.34 -9.63
C THR A 210 -15.14 10.45 -9.71
N THR A 211 -14.08 10.86 -9.00
CA THR A 211 -12.79 10.15 -8.95
C THR A 211 -12.91 8.84 -8.18
N SER A 212 -13.64 8.83 -7.07
CA SER A 212 -13.90 7.62 -6.30
C SER A 212 -14.79 6.63 -7.06
N GLY A 213 -15.88 7.10 -7.68
CA GLY A 213 -16.86 6.24 -8.33
C GLY A 213 -16.27 5.42 -9.48
N SER A 214 -15.42 6.04 -10.29
CA SER A 214 -14.71 5.35 -11.38
C SER A 214 -13.70 4.33 -10.86
N ARG A 215 -12.93 4.64 -9.82
CA ARG A 215 -12.00 3.69 -9.17
C ARG A 215 -12.71 2.52 -8.51
N LEU A 216 -13.80 2.80 -7.80
CA LEU A 216 -14.61 1.78 -7.15
C LEU A 216 -15.22 0.85 -8.20
N MET A 217 -15.79 1.40 -9.27
CA MET A 217 -16.34 0.59 -10.37
C MET A 217 -15.26 -0.27 -11.04
N TYR A 218 -14.09 0.29 -11.31
CA TYR A 218 -12.95 -0.46 -11.84
C TYR A 218 -12.55 -1.61 -10.90
N ALA A 219 -12.40 -1.34 -9.60
CA ALA A 219 -12.03 -2.36 -8.63
C ALA A 219 -13.10 -3.46 -8.46
N LEU A 220 -14.38 -3.14 -8.63
CA LEU A 220 -15.47 -4.11 -8.63
C LEU A 220 -15.41 -5.03 -9.86
N VAL A 221 -15.26 -4.46 -11.07
CA VAL A 221 -15.08 -5.25 -12.30
C VAL A 221 -13.84 -6.14 -12.18
N TYR A 222 -12.75 -5.61 -11.62
CA TYR A 222 -11.51 -6.35 -11.39
C TYR A 222 -11.69 -7.54 -10.43
N ALA A 223 -12.41 -7.35 -9.33
CA ALA A 223 -12.75 -8.45 -8.43
C ALA A 223 -13.62 -9.52 -9.11
N MET A 224 -14.50 -9.12 -10.04
CA MET A 224 -15.28 -10.06 -10.87
C MET A 224 -14.37 -10.92 -11.73
N LEU A 225 -13.43 -10.27 -12.41
CA LEU A 225 -12.48 -10.90 -13.30
C LEU A 225 -11.58 -11.89 -12.55
N LEU A 226 -11.15 -11.55 -11.33
CA LEU A 226 -10.43 -12.46 -10.44
C LEU A 226 -11.28 -13.67 -10.03
N ALA A 227 -12.52 -13.46 -9.59
CA ALA A 227 -13.42 -14.56 -9.21
C ALA A 227 -13.72 -15.49 -10.40
N TYR A 228 -13.94 -14.92 -11.58
CA TYR A 228 -14.11 -15.66 -12.82
C TYR A 228 -12.88 -16.49 -13.18
N GLY A 229 -11.68 -15.90 -13.07
CA GLY A 229 -10.43 -16.62 -13.29
C GLY A 229 -10.24 -17.79 -12.33
N VAL A 230 -10.60 -17.62 -11.05
CA VAL A 230 -10.59 -18.70 -10.06
C VAL A 230 -11.51 -19.84 -10.49
N THR A 231 -12.76 -19.54 -10.85
CA THR A 231 -13.73 -20.55 -11.28
C THR A 231 -13.23 -21.33 -12.48
N ILE A 232 -12.73 -20.66 -13.53
CA ILE A 232 -12.19 -21.34 -14.71
C ILE A 232 -11.02 -22.25 -14.33
N GLY A 233 -10.06 -21.73 -13.57
CA GLY A 233 -8.87 -22.50 -13.18
C GLY A 233 -9.22 -23.75 -12.40
N SER A 234 -10.11 -23.63 -11.42
CA SER A 234 -10.56 -24.75 -10.59
C SER A 234 -11.40 -25.76 -11.37
N SER A 235 -12.34 -25.30 -12.20
CA SER A 235 -13.15 -26.18 -13.04
C SER A 235 -12.29 -26.95 -14.05
N LEU A 236 -11.29 -26.30 -14.65
CA LEU A 236 -10.44 -26.93 -15.66
C LEU A 236 -9.70 -28.15 -15.06
N TYR A 237 -9.19 -28.04 -13.84
CA TYR A 237 -8.58 -29.18 -13.17
C TYR A 237 -9.64 -30.20 -12.70
N GLY A 238 -10.78 -29.75 -12.16
CA GLY A 238 -11.84 -30.64 -11.69
C GLY A 238 -12.48 -31.51 -12.78
N VAL A 239 -12.49 -31.04 -14.04
CA VAL A 239 -12.90 -31.87 -15.20
C VAL A 239 -11.88 -32.95 -15.53
N MET A 240 -10.58 -32.70 -15.25
CA MET A 240 -9.52 -33.67 -15.48
C MET A 240 -9.48 -34.74 -14.38
N ASP A 241 -9.78 -34.36 -13.14
CA ASP A 241 -9.74 -35.20 -11.95
C ASP A 241 -11.07 -35.10 -11.19
N HIS A 242 -11.95 -36.09 -11.40
CA HIS A 242 -13.27 -36.14 -10.75
C HIS A 242 -13.20 -36.28 -9.22
N ASP A 243 -12.07 -36.74 -8.67
CA ASP A 243 -11.82 -36.93 -7.24
C ASP A 243 -11.10 -35.72 -6.59
N ALA A 244 -11.06 -34.59 -7.32
CA ALA A 244 -10.37 -33.38 -6.90
C ALA A 244 -10.89 -32.77 -5.59
N VAL A 245 -10.10 -31.87 -5.01
CA VAL A 245 -10.44 -31.16 -3.77
C VAL A 245 -11.47 -30.04 -3.96
N ASP A 246 -12.51 -30.08 -3.13
CA ASP A 246 -13.61 -29.09 -3.14
C ASP A 246 -13.60 -28.22 -1.87
N SER A 247 -12.89 -28.66 -0.82
CA SER A 247 -12.81 -27.97 0.46
C SER A 247 -11.84 -26.80 0.39
N THR A 248 -12.34 -25.59 0.64
CA THR A 248 -11.53 -24.35 0.77
C THR A 248 -10.92 -24.18 2.15
N VAL A 249 -11.53 -24.79 3.16
CA VAL A 249 -11.13 -24.62 4.55
C VAL A 249 -10.04 -25.64 4.87
N CYS A 250 -8.88 -25.15 5.32
CA CYS A 250 -7.79 -26.01 5.75
C CYS A 250 -8.08 -26.59 7.14
N GLU A 251 -7.87 -27.89 7.29
CA GLU A 251 -7.83 -28.58 8.58
C GLU A 251 -6.46 -28.39 9.26
N ASN A 252 -6.41 -28.58 10.59
CA ASN A 252 -5.15 -28.52 11.36
C ASN A 252 -4.35 -27.23 11.13
N GLN A 253 -5.04 -26.09 11.16
CA GLN A 253 -4.46 -24.77 10.93
C GLN A 253 -3.36 -24.45 11.95
N ILE A 254 -2.36 -23.67 11.53
CA ILE A 254 -1.30 -23.19 12.43
C ILE A 254 -1.92 -22.41 13.59
N SER A 255 -1.42 -22.63 14.80
CA SER A 255 -1.93 -21.94 15.99
C SER A 255 -1.82 -20.41 15.83
N PRO A 256 -2.84 -19.63 16.23
CA PRO A 256 -2.82 -18.16 16.10
C PRO A 256 -1.63 -17.45 16.77
N PHE A 257 -0.93 -18.12 17.69
CA PHE A 257 0.29 -17.59 18.31
C PHE A 257 1.36 -17.23 17.27
N TRP A 258 1.49 -18.00 16.20
CA TRP A 258 2.45 -17.74 15.12
C TRP A 258 2.14 -16.46 14.34
N ASN A 259 0.93 -15.91 14.45
CA ASN A 259 0.58 -14.64 13.81
C ASN A 259 1.43 -13.49 14.37
N LEU A 260 1.98 -13.62 15.59
CA LEU A 260 2.96 -12.69 16.17
C LEU A 260 4.21 -12.54 15.30
N PHE A 261 4.61 -13.60 14.60
CA PHE A 261 5.76 -13.61 13.70
C PHE A 261 5.35 -13.34 12.25
N PHE A 262 4.33 -14.03 11.76
CA PHE A 262 3.93 -13.96 10.35
C PHE A 262 3.38 -12.60 9.93
N VAL A 263 2.71 -11.85 10.83
CA VAL A 263 2.15 -10.54 10.49
C VAL A 263 3.25 -9.48 10.32
N PRO A 264 4.20 -9.29 11.27
CA PRO A 264 5.34 -8.41 11.03
C PRO A 264 6.19 -8.82 9.83
N PHE A 265 6.38 -10.13 9.65
CA PHE A 265 7.09 -10.68 8.49
C PHE A 265 6.38 -10.30 7.20
N PHE A 266 5.09 -10.59 7.03
CA PHE A 266 4.35 -10.19 5.82
C PHE A 266 4.35 -8.67 5.59
N SER A 267 4.20 -7.88 6.65
CA SER A 267 4.21 -6.42 6.58
C SER A 267 5.52 -5.86 6.02
N ALA A 268 6.67 -6.40 6.44
CA ALA A 268 7.97 -6.01 5.91
C ALA A 268 8.08 -6.30 4.41
N GLN A 269 7.60 -7.45 3.96
CA GLN A 269 7.66 -7.88 2.56
C GLN A 269 6.80 -6.98 1.68
N VAL A 270 5.56 -6.69 2.10
CA VAL A 270 4.67 -5.76 1.39
C VAL A 270 5.27 -4.35 1.34
N GLY A 271 5.93 -3.90 2.41
CA GLY A 271 6.65 -2.63 2.42
C GLY A 271 7.77 -2.58 1.37
N ILE A 272 8.59 -3.64 1.29
CA ILE A 272 9.67 -3.77 0.30
C ILE A 272 9.10 -3.81 -1.13
N LEU A 273 8.05 -4.60 -1.36
CA LEU A 273 7.35 -4.68 -2.65
C LEU A 273 6.75 -3.33 -3.08
N GLY A 274 6.30 -2.53 -2.11
CA GLY A 274 5.81 -1.16 -2.32
C GLY A 274 6.91 -0.10 -2.52
N GLY A 275 8.19 -0.49 -2.54
CA GLY A 275 9.32 0.44 -2.70
C GLY A 275 9.67 1.24 -1.44
N ALA A 276 9.27 0.77 -0.25
CA ALA A 276 9.64 1.44 1.00
C ALA A 276 11.14 1.31 1.27
N LYS A 277 11.73 2.37 1.83
CA LYS A 277 13.13 2.37 2.28
C LYS A 277 13.28 1.57 3.57
N TRP A 278 14.46 0.98 3.81
CA TRP A 278 14.77 0.24 5.04
C TRP A 278 14.49 1.03 6.34
N ARG A 279 14.69 2.36 6.33
CA ARG A 279 14.36 3.22 7.49
C ARG A 279 12.86 3.46 7.69
N GLN A 280 12.05 3.33 6.65
CA GLN A 280 10.59 3.46 6.74
C GLN A 280 9.92 2.15 7.21
N LEU A 281 10.54 0.99 7.01
CA LEU A 281 9.95 -0.32 7.33
C LEU A 281 9.60 -0.52 8.81
N PRO A 282 10.47 -0.23 9.80
CA PRO A 282 10.15 -0.50 11.20
C PRO A 282 8.86 0.17 11.69
N PRO A 283 8.61 1.48 11.43
CA PRO A 283 7.36 2.07 11.85
C PRO A 283 6.15 1.60 11.01
N MET A 284 6.31 1.17 9.74
CA MET A 284 5.23 0.51 8.99
C MET A 284 4.81 -0.81 9.67
N VAL A 285 5.79 -1.63 10.03
CA VAL A 285 5.60 -2.95 10.66
C VAL A 285 4.91 -2.81 12.03
N LEU A 286 5.34 -1.84 12.84
CA LEU A 286 4.73 -1.58 14.16
C LEU A 286 3.26 -1.17 14.06
N ILE A 287 2.91 -0.31 13.10
CA ILE A 287 1.53 0.12 12.88
C ILE A 287 0.69 -1.07 12.39
N CYS A 288 1.21 -1.85 11.45
CA CYS A 288 0.53 -3.03 10.92
C CYS A 288 0.30 -4.10 11.99
N PHE A 289 1.30 -4.38 12.82
CA PHE A 289 1.19 -5.34 13.92
C PHE A 289 0.16 -4.90 14.97
N SER A 290 0.17 -3.62 15.35
CA SER A 290 -0.79 -3.06 16.31
C SER A 290 -2.21 -3.08 15.77
N MET A 291 -2.38 -2.72 14.49
CA MET A 291 -3.65 -2.82 13.76
C MET A 291 -4.18 -4.25 13.74
N TYR A 292 -3.34 -5.23 13.38
CA TYR A 292 -3.74 -6.64 13.33
C TYR A 292 -4.11 -7.18 14.71
N SER A 293 -3.37 -6.80 15.75
CA SER A 293 -3.68 -7.19 17.13
C SER A 293 -5.06 -6.69 17.54
N ALA A 294 -5.38 -5.42 17.27
CA ALA A 294 -6.70 -4.85 17.51
C ALA A 294 -7.78 -5.58 16.72
N PHE A 295 -7.54 -5.83 15.43
CA PHE A 295 -8.43 -6.61 14.58
C PHE A 295 -8.75 -7.99 15.19
N PHE A 296 -7.73 -8.74 15.59
CA PHE A 296 -7.85 -10.10 16.10
C PHE A 296 -8.61 -10.17 17.44
N PHE A 297 -8.26 -9.30 18.40
CA PHE A 297 -8.94 -9.29 19.70
C PHE A 297 -10.38 -8.78 19.60
N SER A 298 -10.62 -7.72 18.80
CA SER A 298 -11.98 -7.19 18.60
C SER A 298 -12.89 -8.18 17.88
N GLN A 299 -12.37 -8.93 16.90
CA GLN A 299 -13.14 -9.99 16.24
C GLN A 299 -13.54 -11.09 17.23
N ARG A 300 -12.64 -11.52 18.12
CA ARG A 300 -12.95 -12.51 19.16
C ARG A 300 -13.98 -12.01 20.17
N LEU A 301 -13.84 -10.76 20.61
CA LEU A 301 -14.79 -10.14 21.55
C LEU A 301 -16.19 -10.01 20.93
N ALA A 302 -16.27 -9.68 19.64
CA ALA A 302 -17.52 -9.48 18.92
C ALA A 302 -18.06 -10.76 18.25
N ARG A 303 -17.86 -11.94 18.86
CA ARG A 303 -18.37 -13.25 18.39
C ARG A 303 -18.02 -13.56 16.92
N GLY A 304 -16.83 -13.20 16.46
CA GLY A 304 -16.39 -13.45 15.09
C GLY A 304 -16.82 -12.40 14.07
N SER A 305 -17.37 -11.25 14.49
CA SER A 305 -17.73 -10.17 13.57
C SER A 305 -16.50 -9.50 12.97
N PHE A 306 -16.24 -9.77 11.70
CA PHE A 306 -15.13 -9.18 10.95
C PHE A 306 -15.27 -7.65 10.85
N THR A 307 -16.49 -7.13 10.68
CA THR A 307 -16.77 -5.68 10.60
C THR A 307 -16.27 -4.94 11.83
N VAL A 308 -16.49 -5.51 13.02
CA VAL A 308 -16.03 -4.92 14.28
C VAL A 308 -14.50 -4.98 14.37
N GLY A 309 -13.91 -6.13 14.01
CA GLY A 309 -12.46 -6.27 13.92
C GLY A 309 -11.82 -5.25 12.97
N ALA A 310 -12.35 -5.12 11.75
CA ALA A 310 -11.83 -4.23 10.72
C ALA A 310 -11.95 -2.75 11.11
N THR A 311 -13.06 -2.38 11.75
CA THR A 311 -13.24 -1.02 12.28
C THR A 311 -12.22 -0.73 13.39
N ALA A 312 -12.04 -1.64 14.35
CA ALA A 312 -11.06 -1.48 15.42
C ALA A 312 -9.62 -1.42 14.91
N GLY A 313 -9.26 -2.28 13.94
CA GLY A 313 -7.99 -2.22 13.23
C GLY A 313 -7.80 -0.87 12.53
N GLY A 314 -8.82 -0.40 11.80
CA GLY A 314 -8.82 0.91 11.15
C GLY A 314 -8.60 2.07 12.13
N ILE A 315 -9.23 2.04 13.32
CA ILE A 315 -9.02 3.04 14.38
C ILE A 315 -7.55 3.05 14.83
N VAL A 316 -6.99 1.89 15.16
CA VAL A 316 -5.60 1.80 15.63
C VAL A 316 -4.61 2.24 14.54
N MET A 317 -4.84 1.83 13.29
CA MET A 317 -4.05 2.28 12.14
C MET A 317 -4.11 3.82 12.00
N GLY A 318 -5.30 4.41 12.02
CA GLY A 318 -5.52 5.85 11.92
C GLY A 318 -4.89 6.64 13.07
N LEU A 319 -5.05 6.16 14.32
CA LEU A 319 -4.45 6.75 15.51
C LEU A 319 -2.93 6.75 15.42
N LEU A 320 -2.32 5.59 15.17
CA LEU A 320 -0.87 5.44 15.21
C LEU A 320 -0.20 6.16 14.03
N GLY A 321 -0.73 6.04 12.81
CA GLY A 321 -0.10 6.71 11.67
C GLY A 321 -0.25 8.23 11.71
N ASN A 322 -1.37 8.77 12.22
CA ASN A 322 -1.51 10.22 12.41
C ASN A 322 -0.69 10.73 13.61
N SER A 323 -0.58 9.94 14.69
CA SER A 323 0.33 10.24 15.80
C SER A 323 1.78 10.24 15.34
N TYR A 324 2.17 9.29 14.49
CA TYR A 324 3.49 9.23 13.88
C TYR A 324 3.80 10.49 13.06
N ALA A 325 2.88 10.96 12.22
CA ALA A 325 3.09 12.21 11.48
C ALA A 325 3.15 13.46 12.38
N ARG A 326 2.47 13.45 13.54
CA ARG A 326 2.49 14.56 14.52
C ARG A 326 3.77 14.59 15.35
N VAL A 327 4.22 13.45 15.85
CA VAL A 327 5.32 13.33 16.83
C VAL A 327 6.65 12.97 16.15
N GLY A 328 6.63 12.43 14.93
CA GLY A 328 7.81 11.91 14.23
C GLY A 328 8.99 12.87 14.17
N ARG A 329 8.76 14.17 13.92
CA ARG A 329 9.84 15.18 13.90
C ARG A 329 10.54 15.36 15.26
N LYS A 330 9.82 15.16 16.37
CA LYS A 330 10.38 15.30 17.73
C LYS A 330 11.18 14.05 18.12
N VAL A 331 10.64 12.86 17.85
CA VAL A 331 11.32 11.59 18.11
C VAL A 331 12.62 11.50 17.31
N GLU A 332 12.57 11.93 16.05
CA GLU A 332 13.73 11.90 15.17
C GLU A 332 14.85 12.83 15.63
N LYS A 333 14.53 14.09 15.99
CA LYS A 333 15.53 14.98 16.60
C LYS A 333 16.17 14.37 17.85
N VAL A 334 15.37 13.75 18.71
CA VAL A 334 15.88 13.08 19.91
C VAL A 334 16.79 11.89 19.55
N PHE A 335 16.46 11.14 18.51
CA PHE A 335 17.24 9.99 18.06
C PHE A 335 18.55 10.41 17.37
N GLU A 336 18.52 11.47 16.56
CA GLU A 336 19.71 12.08 15.98
C GLU A 336 20.60 12.68 17.06
N ASP A 337 20.04 13.41 18.02
CA ASP A 337 20.79 13.95 19.16
C ASP A 337 21.42 12.83 19.99
N PHE A 338 20.73 11.70 20.15
CA PHE A 338 21.25 10.53 20.86
C PHE A 338 22.40 9.85 20.10
N PHE A 339 22.26 9.65 18.78
CA PHE A 339 23.31 9.06 17.95
C PHE A 339 24.52 9.97 17.77
N ALA A 340 24.28 11.27 17.58
CA ALA A 340 25.31 12.30 17.53
C ALA A 340 26.10 12.32 18.85
N ARG A 341 25.42 12.28 20.00
CA ARG A 341 26.09 12.17 21.32
C ARG A 341 26.91 10.89 21.47
N ARG A 342 26.51 9.80 20.82
CA ARG A 342 27.21 8.51 20.92
C ARG A 342 28.41 8.37 19.98
N HIS A 343 28.46 9.15 18.88
CA HIS A 343 29.53 9.09 17.87
C HIS A 343 30.35 10.39 17.76
N SER A 344 30.11 11.37 18.63
CA SER A 344 30.97 12.55 18.70
C SER A 344 32.34 12.13 19.29
N PRO A 345 33.47 12.42 18.60
CA PRO A 345 34.77 12.32 19.25
C PRO A 345 34.81 13.29 20.45
N PRO A 346 35.58 12.98 21.52
CA PRO A 346 35.74 13.91 22.63
C PRO A 346 36.27 15.24 22.11
N PRO A 347 35.86 16.38 22.70
CA PRO A 347 36.34 17.67 22.26
C PRO A 347 37.87 17.72 22.40
N GLU A 348 38.58 17.92 21.29
CA GLU A 348 39.98 18.31 21.33
C GLU A 348 40.05 19.68 22.03
N THR A 349 40.58 19.70 23.24
CA THR A 349 41.00 20.93 23.91
C THR A 349 42.18 21.49 23.16
N ASP A 350 41.89 22.35 22.19
CA ASP A 350 42.90 23.11 21.46
C ASP A 350 43.40 24.25 22.35
N PRO A 351 44.64 24.20 22.90
CA PRO A 351 45.10 25.16 23.92
C PRO A 351 45.39 26.55 23.36
N ASN A 352 45.33 26.74 22.04
CA ASN A 352 45.77 27.97 21.37
C ASN A 352 44.63 28.90 20.93
N ARG A 353 43.39 28.66 21.33
CA ARG A 353 42.27 29.59 21.07
C ARG A 353 42.13 30.70 22.13
N SER A 354 43.23 31.06 22.78
CA SER A 354 43.33 32.20 23.70
C SER A 354 44.33 33.24 23.20
N SER A 355 44.22 33.66 21.94
CA SER A 355 44.84 34.92 21.48
C SER A 355 44.28 35.32 20.13
N LYS A 356 43.26 36.19 20.14
CA LYS A 356 43.08 37.29 19.17
C LYS A 356 41.83 38.11 19.55
N ASN A 357 42.11 39.10 20.40
CA ASN A 357 41.48 40.41 20.61
C ASN A 357 40.36 40.79 19.62
N SER A 358 39.17 41.18 20.07
CA SER A 358 38.81 42.53 20.58
C SER A 358 39.23 43.68 19.64
N TYR A 359 38.32 44.11 18.76
CA TYR A 359 38.21 45.50 18.33
C TYR A 359 36.75 45.90 18.12
N VAL A 360 36.53 47.14 18.52
CA VAL A 360 35.30 47.94 18.61
C VAL A 360 34.77 48.26 17.21
N SER A 361 33.44 48.28 17.07
CA SER A 361 32.72 48.66 15.86
C SER A 361 32.40 50.16 15.84
N ASP A 362 32.91 50.88 14.84
CA ASP A 362 32.43 52.21 14.44
C ASP A 362 31.57 52.11 13.15
N PRO A 363 30.52 52.95 12.97
CA PRO A 363 29.56 52.80 11.88
C PRO A 363 29.64 53.94 10.87
N GLU A 364 30.08 53.69 9.62
CA GLU A 364 29.85 54.64 8.51
C GLU A 364 30.01 54.00 7.12
N ASN A 365 28.85 53.78 6.46
CA ASN A 365 28.57 53.79 5.01
C ASN A 365 29.27 52.83 4.01
N PRO A 366 28.62 52.50 2.86
CA PRO A 366 28.63 51.16 2.27
C PRO A 366 29.26 51.05 0.85
N VAL A 367 29.34 49.79 0.35
CA VAL A 367 29.42 49.32 -1.07
C VAL A 367 30.85 49.13 -1.64
N PRO A 368 31.10 48.25 -2.64
CA PRO A 368 30.76 46.82 -2.84
C PRO A 368 32.04 45.95 -3.09
N GLY A 369 31.97 44.63 -2.90
CA GLY A 369 32.94 43.75 -3.58
C GLY A 369 33.31 42.46 -2.87
N SER A 370 33.02 41.36 -3.57
CA SER A 370 33.63 40.02 -3.45
C SER A 370 33.58 39.34 -2.08
N THR A 371 32.48 38.66 -1.79
CA THR A 371 32.51 37.49 -0.91
C THR A 371 32.67 36.23 -1.75
N ASN A 372 33.92 35.77 -1.87
CA ASN A 372 34.21 34.35 -1.99
C ASN A 372 33.71 33.69 -0.70
N GLY A 373 32.43 33.34 -0.68
CA GLY A 373 31.83 32.51 0.34
C GLY A 373 32.21 31.07 0.08
N SER A 374 33.22 30.59 0.81
CA SER A 374 33.45 29.17 1.02
C SER A 374 32.13 28.49 1.41
N SER A 375 31.57 27.73 0.49
CA SER A 375 30.47 26.81 0.70
C SER A 375 30.95 25.70 1.64
N ASN A 376 30.97 26.00 2.94
CA ASN A 376 30.98 24.96 3.96
C ASN A 376 29.66 24.20 3.80
N GLY A 377 29.73 23.08 3.10
CA GLY A 377 28.64 22.15 2.89
C GLY A 377 28.03 21.77 4.24
N SER A 378 26.90 22.39 4.56
CA SER A 378 25.97 21.86 5.53
C SER A 378 25.34 20.62 4.90
N ASN A 379 26.04 19.49 4.97
CA ASN A 379 25.44 18.17 4.88
C ASN A 379 24.54 17.98 6.10
N THR A 380 23.45 18.75 6.20
CA THR A 380 22.33 18.38 7.05
C THR A 380 21.59 17.29 6.30
N PRO A 381 21.54 16.04 6.80
CA PRO A 381 20.77 15.02 6.13
C PRO A 381 19.30 15.46 6.12
N HIS A 382 18.78 15.79 4.93
CA HIS A 382 17.35 16.07 4.71
C HIS A 382 16.57 14.81 4.99
N ILE A 383 16.03 14.71 6.19
CA ILE A 383 15.24 13.56 6.59
C ILE A 383 13.92 14.04 7.20
N GLY A 384 12.90 14.12 6.35
CA GLY A 384 11.53 14.27 6.80
C GLY A 384 10.79 12.95 6.71
N TYR A 385 10.67 12.17 7.79
CA TYR A 385 9.90 10.91 7.76
C TYR A 385 8.39 11.06 7.97
N THR A 386 7.79 12.26 7.84
CA THR A 386 6.40 12.49 8.27
C THR A 386 5.33 12.41 7.17
N CYS A 387 5.22 11.28 6.48
CA CYS A 387 4.07 11.01 5.61
C CYS A 387 3.22 9.89 6.24
N ALA A 388 2.17 10.25 7.00
CA ALA A 388 1.22 9.26 7.54
C ALA A 388 0.59 8.46 6.40
N ALA A 389 0.38 9.16 5.28
CA ALA A 389 -0.13 8.62 4.04
C ALA A 389 0.63 7.34 3.60
N ALA A 390 1.95 7.44 3.48
CA ALA A 390 2.81 6.34 3.04
C ALA A 390 2.91 5.20 4.03
N ILE A 391 2.96 5.50 5.33
CA ILE A 391 3.26 4.50 6.34
C ILE A 391 2.10 3.55 6.65
N MET A 392 0.87 3.96 6.34
CA MET A 392 -0.33 3.14 6.55
C MET A 392 -0.61 2.17 5.37
N VAL A 393 0.07 2.33 4.22
CA VAL A 393 -0.24 1.54 3.01
C VAL A 393 -0.08 0.04 3.23
N PRO A 394 1.01 -0.49 3.82
CA PRO A 394 1.12 -1.93 4.08
C PRO A 394 0.02 -2.43 5.01
N SER A 395 -0.34 -1.66 6.03
CA SER A 395 -1.44 -1.99 6.96
C SER A 395 -2.77 -2.17 6.22
N MET A 396 -3.10 -1.28 5.27
CA MET A 396 -4.30 -1.42 4.42
C MET A 396 -4.23 -2.69 3.56
N ILE A 397 -3.07 -2.98 2.97
CA ILE A 397 -2.84 -4.18 2.15
C ILE A 397 -2.94 -5.46 2.98
N VAL A 398 -2.55 -5.46 4.26
CA VAL A 398 -2.70 -6.64 5.14
C VAL A 398 -4.16 -6.84 5.58
N LEU A 399 -4.88 -5.75 5.88
CA LEU A 399 -6.19 -5.84 6.52
C LEU A 399 -7.31 -6.23 5.55
N VAL A 400 -7.28 -5.75 4.31
CA VAL A 400 -8.36 -6.01 3.33
C VAL A 400 -8.43 -7.48 2.91
N PRO A 401 -7.34 -8.14 2.49
CA PRO A 401 -7.38 -9.54 2.08
C PRO A 401 -7.72 -10.50 3.22
N SER A 402 -7.28 -10.18 4.45
CA SER A 402 -7.66 -10.92 5.66
C SER A 402 -9.18 -11.02 5.87
N GLY A 403 -9.95 -10.08 5.32
CA GLY A 403 -11.42 -10.10 5.33
C GLY A 403 -12.08 -10.75 4.14
N LEU A 404 -11.43 -10.71 2.98
CA LEU A 404 -11.90 -11.38 1.76
C LEU A 404 -11.72 -12.90 1.87
N ALA A 405 -10.61 -13.34 2.45
CA ALA A 405 -10.28 -14.74 2.72
C ALA A 405 -11.35 -15.45 3.56
N ASN A 406 -11.92 -14.74 4.55
CA ASN A 406 -12.71 -15.36 5.60
C ASN A 406 -14.21 -15.47 5.29
N ARG A 407 -14.71 -14.95 4.15
CA ARG A 407 -16.17 -14.76 3.92
C ARG A 407 -16.72 -15.07 2.52
N GLY A 408 -15.96 -15.68 1.62
CA GLY A 408 -16.57 -16.46 0.53
C GLY A 408 -16.45 -15.93 -0.90
N SER A 409 -15.52 -15.00 -1.19
CA SER A 409 -15.21 -14.63 -2.59
C SER A 409 -14.76 -15.83 -3.42
N HIS A 410 -13.86 -16.61 -2.85
CA HIS A 410 -13.31 -17.83 -3.42
C HIS A 410 -14.29 -19.01 -3.28
N LEU A 411 -15.02 -19.09 -2.15
CA LEU A 411 -16.07 -20.10 -1.95
C LEU A 411 -17.11 -20.05 -3.06
N ALA A 412 -17.61 -18.87 -3.45
CA ALA A 412 -18.58 -18.78 -4.54
C ALA A 412 -17.99 -19.24 -5.89
N GLY A 413 -16.74 -18.87 -6.18
CA GLY A 413 -16.06 -19.30 -7.40
C GLY A 413 -15.84 -20.81 -7.46
N ILE A 414 -15.61 -21.45 -6.32
CA ILE A 414 -15.46 -22.90 -6.21
C ILE A 414 -16.79 -23.61 -6.20
N LEU A 415 -17.80 -23.10 -5.50
CA LEU A 415 -19.16 -23.66 -5.56
C LEU A 415 -19.69 -23.65 -7.00
N ALA A 416 -19.39 -22.59 -7.76
CA ALA A 416 -19.66 -22.53 -9.19
C ALA A 416 -18.83 -23.55 -9.99
N ALA A 417 -17.57 -23.79 -9.61
CA ALA A 417 -16.75 -24.82 -10.24
C ALA A 417 -17.27 -26.25 -9.95
N GLU A 418 -17.67 -26.53 -8.71
CA GLU A 418 -18.25 -27.80 -8.29
C GLU A 418 -19.57 -28.10 -8.98
N SER A 419 -20.44 -27.09 -9.16
CA SER A 419 -21.70 -27.29 -9.89
C SER A 419 -21.44 -27.67 -11.35
N ILE A 420 -20.39 -27.12 -11.97
CA ILE A 420 -19.97 -27.47 -13.33
C ILE A 420 -19.40 -28.90 -13.37
N VAL A 421 -18.50 -29.26 -12.45
CA VAL A 421 -17.77 -30.54 -12.48
C VAL A 421 -18.66 -31.73 -12.12
N ARG A 422 -19.53 -31.59 -11.10
CA ARG A 422 -20.32 -32.70 -10.55
C ARG A 422 -21.70 -32.87 -11.18
N ASN A 423 -22.04 -32.04 -12.18
CA ASN A 423 -23.34 -32.05 -12.85
C ASN A 423 -24.53 -32.06 -11.87
N THR A 424 -24.36 -31.44 -10.70
CA THR A 424 -25.39 -31.36 -9.68
C THR A 424 -26.38 -30.27 -10.11
N THR A 425 -27.61 -30.66 -10.47
CA THR A 425 -28.68 -29.81 -11.03
C THR A 425 -29.31 -28.81 -10.03
N GLY A 426 -28.51 -28.23 -9.13
CA GLY A 426 -28.95 -27.22 -8.16
C GLY A 426 -28.49 -25.79 -8.47
N VAL A 427 -27.59 -25.61 -9.45
CA VAL A 427 -27.15 -24.32 -10.02
C VAL A 427 -26.86 -24.60 -11.50
N PRO A 428 -27.44 -23.85 -12.46
CA PRO A 428 -27.45 -24.21 -13.87
C PRO A 428 -26.05 -24.18 -14.49
N ALA A 429 -25.85 -25.09 -15.44
CA ALA A 429 -24.72 -25.12 -16.35
C ALA A 429 -24.54 -23.75 -17.03
N PHE A 430 -23.30 -23.24 -17.06
CA PHE A 430 -22.86 -21.94 -17.60
C PHE A 430 -23.98 -20.90 -17.73
N PRO A 431 -24.08 -19.92 -16.81
CA PRO A 431 -25.09 -18.89 -16.97
C PRO A 431 -24.74 -18.09 -18.22
N ALA A 432 -25.68 -18.06 -19.17
CA ALA A 432 -25.86 -16.88 -20.01
C ALA A 432 -25.73 -15.65 -19.11
N VAL A 433 -25.01 -14.61 -19.54
CA VAL A 433 -24.83 -13.36 -18.78
C VAL A 433 -26.19 -12.91 -18.22
N GLY A 434 -26.43 -13.22 -16.96
CA GLY A 434 -27.76 -13.38 -16.37
C GLY A 434 -27.61 -13.65 -14.88
N ALA A 435 -28.71 -13.47 -14.14
CA ALA A 435 -28.79 -13.17 -12.71
C ALA A 435 -27.94 -14.04 -11.75
N GLU A 436 -27.45 -15.21 -12.17
CA GLU A 436 -26.78 -16.20 -11.32
C GLU A 436 -25.30 -15.94 -11.03
N VAL A 437 -24.53 -15.42 -12.00
CA VAL A 437 -23.18 -14.88 -11.73
C VAL A 437 -23.30 -13.66 -10.84
N PHE A 438 -24.33 -12.86 -11.06
CA PHE A 438 -24.61 -11.71 -10.19
C PHE A 438 -25.01 -12.16 -8.79
N THR A 439 -25.85 -13.18 -8.58
CA THR A 439 -26.23 -13.61 -7.22
C THR A 439 -25.09 -14.31 -6.48
N ALA A 440 -24.18 -15.02 -7.16
CA ALA A 440 -22.98 -15.59 -6.54
C ALA A 440 -21.91 -14.54 -6.23
N ALA A 441 -21.73 -13.54 -7.09
CA ALA A 441 -20.74 -12.47 -6.94
C ALA A 441 -21.21 -11.29 -6.09
N PHE A 442 -22.51 -11.02 -6.01
CA PHE A 442 -23.05 -9.86 -5.29
C PHE A 442 -22.74 -9.84 -3.78
N PRO A 443 -22.89 -10.96 -3.03
CA PRO A 443 -22.48 -11.03 -1.63
C PRO A 443 -20.98 -10.74 -1.46
N ILE A 444 -20.15 -11.11 -2.44
CA ILE A 444 -18.72 -10.84 -2.44
C ILE A 444 -18.47 -9.34 -2.46
N TYR A 445 -19.11 -8.61 -3.39
CA TYR A 445 -18.95 -7.16 -3.50
C TYR A 445 -19.44 -6.43 -2.26
N VAL A 446 -20.60 -6.81 -1.72
CA VAL A 446 -21.15 -6.19 -0.52
C VAL A 446 -20.19 -6.39 0.66
N ASN A 447 -19.60 -7.59 0.80
CA ASN A 447 -18.60 -7.85 1.83
C ASN A 447 -17.33 -7.01 1.64
N VAL A 448 -16.78 -6.96 0.42
CA VAL A 448 -15.58 -6.17 0.10
C VAL A 448 -15.80 -4.68 0.43
N ILE A 449 -16.94 -4.13 0.01
CA ILE A 449 -17.34 -2.75 0.26
C ILE A 449 -17.54 -2.52 1.76
N GLN A 450 -18.25 -3.41 2.45
CA GLN A 450 -18.51 -3.31 3.89
C GLN A 450 -17.21 -3.31 4.69
N ILE A 451 -16.26 -4.18 4.34
CA ILE A 451 -14.93 -4.25 4.97
C ILE A 451 -14.18 -2.94 4.74
N SER A 452 -14.11 -2.50 3.49
CA SER A 452 -13.37 -1.29 3.12
C SER A 452 -13.98 -0.03 3.75
N LEU A 453 -15.32 0.01 3.90
CA LEU A 453 -16.04 1.05 4.64
C LEU A 453 -15.70 1.01 6.13
N SER A 454 -15.66 -0.17 6.74
CA SER A 454 -15.29 -0.35 8.15
C SER A 454 -13.89 0.21 8.44
N ILE A 455 -12.92 -0.12 7.56
CA ILE A 455 -11.54 0.37 7.65
C ILE A 455 -11.50 1.89 7.49
N SER A 456 -12.24 2.42 6.50
CA SER A 456 -12.28 3.85 6.20
C SER A 456 -12.89 4.67 7.33
N VAL A 457 -13.99 4.19 7.91
CA VAL A 457 -14.64 4.77 9.09
C VAL A 457 -13.70 4.72 10.29
N GLY A 458 -13.06 3.57 10.55
CA GLY A 458 -12.10 3.43 11.64
C GLY A 458 -10.93 4.41 11.51
N LEU A 459 -10.32 4.50 10.33
CA LEU A 459 -9.23 5.45 10.05
C LEU A 459 -9.67 6.91 10.25
N SER A 460 -10.88 7.28 9.83
CA SER A 460 -11.45 8.62 10.04
C SER A 460 -11.64 8.94 11.53
N ILE A 461 -12.13 7.97 12.32
CA ILE A 461 -12.27 8.11 13.77
C ILE A 461 -10.88 8.30 14.41
N GLY A 462 -9.90 7.49 14.02
CA GLY A 462 -8.53 7.61 14.51
C GLY A 462 -7.91 8.99 14.20
N ALA A 463 -8.16 9.52 13.01
CA ALA A 463 -7.74 10.88 12.65
C ALA A 463 -8.41 11.95 13.52
N LEU A 464 -9.72 11.83 13.78
CA LEU A 464 -10.48 12.77 14.62
C LEU A 464 -9.95 12.80 16.06
N VAL A 465 -9.59 11.65 16.64
CA VAL A 465 -9.00 11.59 17.98
C VAL A 465 -7.66 12.32 18.06
N VAL A 466 -6.83 12.24 17.02
CA VAL A 466 -5.54 12.95 16.98
C VAL A 466 -5.73 14.45 16.71
N TYR A 467 -6.75 14.84 15.93
CA TYR A 467 -7.02 16.21 15.50
C TYR A 467 -8.48 16.65 15.79
N PRO A 468 -8.90 16.73 17.07
CA PRO A 468 -10.31 16.94 17.43
C PRO A 468 -10.87 18.32 17.02
N PHE A 469 -10.01 19.34 16.97
CA PHE A 469 -10.40 20.72 16.59
C PHE A 469 -9.95 21.10 15.18
N GLY A 470 -9.61 20.11 14.36
CA GLY A 470 -9.01 20.35 13.05
C GLY A 470 -7.55 20.82 13.13
N LYS A 471 -6.90 20.91 11.97
CA LYS A 471 -5.48 21.20 11.83
C LYS A 471 -5.29 22.65 11.37
N SER A 472 -4.87 23.53 12.28
CA SER A 472 -4.73 24.98 12.02
C SER A 472 -3.63 25.35 11.00
N ARG A 473 -2.61 24.48 10.79
CA ARG A 473 -1.54 24.66 9.80
C ARG A 473 -1.14 23.30 9.20
N SER A 474 -1.51 22.98 7.96
CA SER A 474 -1.40 21.62 7.40
C SER A 474 -0.36 21.47 6.28
N TRP A 475 0.93 21.61 6.60
CA TRP A 475 2.04 21.26 5.70
C TRP A 475 2.44 19.77 5.73
N VAL A 476 1.61 18.90 6.31
CA VAL A 476 1.93 17.48 6.55
C VAL A 476 0.81 16.60 6.03
N MET A 477 1.14 15.66 5.13
CA MET A 477 0.25 14.56 4.70
C MET A 477 -0.13 13.67 5.89
N SER A 478 -1.14 14.11 6.64
CA SER A 478 -1.95 13.27 7.52
C SER A 478 -3.10 12.67 6.72
N TRP A 479 -3.55 11.49 7.13
CA TRP A 479 -4.78 10.89 6.59
C TRP A 479 -5.99 11.59 7.19
#